data_AF-A0A1G6RZ88-F1
#
_entry.id   AF-A0A1G6RZ88-F1
#
_cell.length_a   1.000
_cell.length_b   1.000
_cell.length_c   1.000
_cell.angle_alpha   90.00
_cell.angle_beta   90.00
_cell.angle_gamma   90.00
#
_symmetry.space_group_name_H-M   'P 1'
#
loop_
_entity.id
_entity.type
_entity.pdbx_description
1 polymer ?
#
loop_
_entity_poly.entity_id
_entity_poly.type
_entity_poly.pdbx_seq_one_letter_code
_entity_poly.pdbx_strand_id
1 'polypeptide(L)'
;MVYHLMNSEKQVLDLQPYNYITYKPDYYTFVTAYKYEYHCYFYDFSAAFSEYPELAPKVFGFNLDLVFKPEGLTRVPPDPGIAVTVTNILKTFLSKNENAVIYICDYSDNREKARFYTFTNWFRRFNDGSVVHLKGMIRAGETTILNAMLINRENPLLNDFIEAYEILTGIYTKPDNDYLDNILNDGDW
;
A
#
# COMPACT_ATOMS: atom_id res chain seq x y z
N MET A 1 -28.65 -5.08 -36.63
CA MET A 1 -27.69 -4.05 -36.21
C MET A 1 -27.27 -4.38 -34.77
N VAL A 2 -26.25 -5.24 -34.63
CA VAL A 2 -25.76 -5.70 -33.32
C VAL A 2 -24.46 -4.96 -33.06
N TYR A 3 -24.46 -4.12 -32.03
CA TYR A 3 -23.26 -3.42 -31.60
C TYR A 3 -22.24 -4.44 -31.07
N HIS A 4 -21.12 -4.58 -31.77
CA HIS A 4 -19.89 -5.17 -31.24
C HIS A 4 -19.42 -4.30 -30.06
N LEU A 5 -19.65 -4.76 -28.83
CA LEU A 5 -18.87 -4.32 -27.70
C LEU A 5 -17.49 -4.97 -27.84
N MET A 6 -16.54 -4.22 -28.40
CA MET A 6 -15.13 -4.58 -28.37
C MET A 6 -14.72 -4.73 -26.90
N ASN A 7 -14.48 -5.98 -26.53
CA ASN A 7 -13.85 -6.37 -25.29
C ASN A 7 -12.46 -5.73 -25.29
N SER A 8 -12.32 -4.59 -24.61
CA SER A 8 -11.02 -3.96 -24.39
C SER A 8 -10.31 -4.67 -23.24
N GLU A 9 -10.05 -5.96 -23.42
CA GLU A 9 -8.97 -6.63 -22.71
C GLU A 9 -7.69 -5.92 -23.14
N LYS A 10 -7.30 -4.93 -22.35
CA LYS A 10 -6.01 -4.25 -22.46
C LYS A 10 -4.96 -5.35 -22.46
N GLN A 11 -4.41 -5.60 -23.64
CA GLN A 11 -3.16 -6.29 -23.85
C GLN A 11 -2.18 -5.73 -22.82
N VAL A 12 -1.93 -6.49 -21.75
CA VAL A 12 -0.85 -6.18 -20.81
C VAL A 12 0.39 -6.43 -21.65
N LEU A 13 0.96 -5.36 -22.22
CA LEU A 13 2.34 -5.40 -22.73
C LEU A 13 3.16 -6.17 -21.70
N ASP A 14 4.01 -7.12 -22.15
CA ASP A 14 4.97 -7.90 -21.34
C ASP A 14 5.99 -6.96 -20.67
N LEU A 15 5.50 -6.10 -19.79
CA LEU A 15 6.25 -5.16 -18.99
C LEU A 15 6.88 -5.99 -17.88
N GLN A 16 8.18 -6.20 -18.01
CA GLN A 16 8.98 -6.82 -16.96
C GLN A 16 9.41 -5.74 -15.96
N PRO A 17 9.55 -6.09 -14.66
CA PRO A 17 10.15 -5.18 -13.69
C PRO A 17 11.58 -4.85 -14.12
N TYR A 18 12.03 -3.64 -13.79
CA TYR A 18 13.45 -3.31 -13.84
C TYR A 18 14.21 -4.22 -12.88
N ASN A 19 15.44 -4.56 -13.25
CA ASN A 19 16.35 -5.23 -12.33
C ASN A 19 16.58 -4.33 -11.12
N TYR A 20 16.49 -4.91 -9.93
CA TYR A 20 16.78 -4.24 -8.68
C TYR A 20 17.81 -5.04 -7.88
N ILE A 21 18.55 -4.33 -7.05
CA ILE A 21 19.51 -4.89 -6.11
C ILE A 21 18.99 -4.66 -4.69
N THR A 22 19.27 -5.62 -3.80
CA THR A 22 18.92 -5.53 -2.38
C THR A 22 20.17 -5.73 -1.55
N TYR A 23 20.49 -4.73 -0.73
CA TYR A 23 21.64 -4.78 0.19
C TYR A 23 21.22 -5.22 1.60
N LYS A 24 19.94 -5.03 1.92
CA LYS A 24 19.28 -5.43 3.16
C LYS A 24 17.85 -5.88 2.82
N PRO A 25 17.24 -6.80 3.58
CA PRO A 25 15.92 -7.37 3.26
C PRO A 25 14.79 -6.35 3.05
N ASP A 26 14.96 -5.15 3.60
CA ASP A 26 14.03 -4.03 3.66
C ASP A 26 14.44 -2.86 2.74
N TYR A 27 15.47 -3.01 1.89
CA TYR A 27 15.98 -1.92 1.06
C TYR A 27 16.34 -2.40 -0.35
N TYR A 28 15.79 -1.71 -1.35
CA TYR A 28 15.87 -2.07 -2.76
C TYR A 28 16.23 -0.84 -3.59
N THR A 29 17.12 -1.02 -4.56
CA THR A 29 17.53 0.03 -5.50
C THR A 29 17.31 -0.45 -6.92
N PHE A 30 16.70 0.39 -7.77
CA PHE A 30 16.60 0.11 -9.20
C PHE A 30 16.85 1.36 -10.04
N VAL A 31 17.32 1.12 -11.26
CA VAL A 31 17.61 2.17 -12.23
C VAL A 31 16.73 1.94 -13.46
N THR A 32 15.99 2.97 -13.84
CA THR A 32 15.11 2.94 -15.03
C THR A 32 15.92 3.01 -16.34
N ALA A 33 15.26 2.74 -17.47
CA ALA A 33 15.87 2.91 -18.80
C ALA A 33 16.37 4.35 -19.03
N TYR A 34 15.70 5.34 -18.43
CA TYR A 34 16.04 6.76 -18.49
C TYR A 34 17.04 7.20 -17.41
N LYS A 35 17.70 6.27 -16.73
CA LYS A 35 18.74 6.54 -15.73
C LYS A 35 18.26 7.29 -14.47
N TYR A 36 16.96 7.29 -14.20
CA TYR A 36 16.47 7.63 -12.86
C TYR A 36 16.78 6.49 -11.90
N GLU A 37 17.34 6.81 -10.74
CA GLU A 37 17.57 5.86 -9.65
C GLU A 37 16.52 6.05 -8.56
N TYR A 38 15.91 4.95 -8.16
CA TYR A 38 14.92 4.90 -7.11
C TYR A 38 15.37 4.00 -5.97
N HIS A 39 15.06 4.43 -4.75
CA HIS A 39 15.18 3.62 -3.54
C HIS A 39 13.78 3.29 -3.02
N CYS A 40 13.51 1.99 -2.86
CA CYS A 40 12.33 1.47 -2.19
C CYS A 40 12.76 0.89 -0.85
N TYR A 41 12.14 1.32 0.25
CA TYR A 41 12.49 0.77 1.55
C TYR A 41 11.29 0.62 2.47
N PHE A 42 11.46 -0.34 3.38
CA PHE A 42 10.52 -0.69 4.42
C PHE A 42 11.10 -0.27 5.76
N TYR A 43 10.26 0.27 6.64
CA TYR A 43 10.68 0.71 7.97
C TYR A 43 9.68 0.25 9.01
N ASP A 44 10.13 0.14 10.26
CA ASP A 44 9.27 -0.26 11.37
C ASP A 44 8.09 0.71 11.52
N PHE A 45 6.88 0.16 11.50
CA PHE A 45 5.63 0.91 11.67
C PHE A 45 4.77 0.34 12.80
N SER A 46 5.38 -0.45 13.68
CA SER A 46 4.74 -1.09 14.83
C SER A 46 4.05 -0.12 15.78
N ALA A 47 4.60 1.08 15.96
CA ALA A 47 4.04 2.09 16.86
C ALA A 47 2.59 2.48 16.52
N ALA A 48 2.22 2.46 15.23
CA ALA A 48 0.85 2.74 14.79
C ALA A 48 -0.15 1.63 15.15
N PHE A 49 0.35 0.44 15.50
CA PHE A 49 -0.42 -0.73 15.89
C PHE A 49 -0.16 -1.11 17.36
N SER A 50 0.25 -0.16 18.21
CA SER A 50 0.64 -0.45 19.60
C SER A 50 -0.46 -1.10 20.46
N GLU A 51 -1.74 -0.88 20.13
CA GLU A 51 -2.90 -1.55 20.75
C GLU A 51 -3.07 -3.02 20.31
N TYR A 52 -2.31 -3.47 19.31
CA TYR A 52 -2.34 -4.81 18.71
C TYR A 52 -0.96 -5.47 18.79
N PRO A 53 -0.50 -5.91 19.99
CA PRO A 53 0.88 -6.34 20.22
C PRO A 53 1.31 -7.54 19.39
N GLU A 54 0.38 -8.41 18.96
CA GLU A 54 0.69 -9.55 18.09
C GLU A 54 0.91 -9.12 16.63
N LEU A 55 0.25 -8.05 16.19
CA LEU A 55 0.33 -7.52 14.83
C LEU A 55 1.47 -6.53 14.68
N ALA A 56 1.67 -5.66 15.67
CA ALA A 56 2.58 -4.53 15.63
C ALA A 56 3.99 -4.87 15.08
N PRO A 57 4.68 -5.94 15.54
CA PRO A 57 6.04 -6.25 15.08
C PRO A 57 6.12 -6.66 13.60
N LYS A 58 4.97 -6.89 12.97
CA LYS A 58 4.83 -7.37 11.58
C LYS A 58 4.34 -6.27 10.63
N VAL A 59 4.17 -5.03 11.12
CA VAL A 59 3.71 -3.89 10.32
C VAL A 59 4.89 -3.02 9.89
N PHE A 60 5.00 -2.81 8.59
CA PHE A 60 6.05 -2.01 7.98
C PHE A 60 5.48 -0.84 7.21
N GLY A 61 6.15 0.30 7.27
CA GLY A 61 5.91 1.44 6.39
C GLY A 61 6.64 1.21 5.07
N PHE A 62 6.16 1.82 3.98
CA PHE A 62 6.82 1.78 2.67
C PHE A 62 7.04 3.18 2.11
N ASN A 63 8.27 3.45 1.67
CA ASN A 63 8.65 4.65 0.94
C ASN A 63 9.29 4.34 -0.41
N LEU A 64 9.10 5.28 -1.35
CA LEU A 64 9.70 5.28 -2.69
C LEU A 64 10.33 6.64 -2.94
N ASP A 65 11.66 6.70 -2.94
CA ASP A 65 12.42 7.93 -3.14
C ASP A 65 13.09 7.94 -4.51
N LEU A 66 12.96 9.06 -5.23
CA LEU A 66 13.77 9.36 -6.41
C LEU A 66 15.07 9.98 -5.94
N VAL A 67 16.17 9.23 -5.98
CA VAL A 67 17.46 9.68 -5.42
C VAL A 67 18.41 10.27 -6.45
N PHE A 68 18.24 9.89 -7.73
CA PHE A 68 19.00 10.48 -8.82
C PHE A 68 18.11 10.69 -10.04
N LYS A 69 18.26 11.86 -10.67
CA LYS A 69 17.68 12.17 -11.98
C LYS A 69 18.75 12.77 -12.89
N PRO A 70 18.76 12.45 -14.20
CA PRO A 70 19.63 13.13 -15.16
C PRO A 70 19.36 14.64 -15.22
N GLU A 71 20.41 15.41 -15.48
CA GLU A 71 20.30 16.86 -15.69
C GLU A 71 19.48 17.21 -16.94
N GLY A 72 18.93 18.42 -16.97
CA GLY A 72 18.13 18.92 -18.11
C GLY A 72 16.68 18.43 -18.17
N LEU A 73 16.28 17.48 -17.30
CA LEU A 73 14.89 17.03 -17.20
C LEU A 73 14.15 17.73 -16.06
N THR A 74 13.13 18.51 -16.43
CA THR A 74 12.27 19.25 -15.50
C THR A 74 11.21 18.36 -14.84
N ARG A 75 10.81 17.25 -15.50
CA ARG A 75 9.84 16.27 -14.98
C ARG A 75 10.25 14.85 -15.36
N VAL A 76 9.91 13.90 -14.49
CA VAL A 76 10.02 12.46 -14.80
C VAL A 76 8.89 12.09 -15.76
N PRO A 77 9.19 11.51 -16.94
CA PRO A 77 8.15 11.05 -17.85
C PRO A 77 7.39 9.85 -17.25
N PRO A 78 6.13 9.62 -17.64
CA PRO A 78 5.42 8.41 -17.22
C PRO A 78 6.16 7.16 -17.69
N ASP A 79 6.56 6.31 -16.75
CA ASP A 79 7.25 5.06 -16.99
C ASP A 79 6.50 3.91 -16.31
N PRO A 80 5.72 3.10 -17.08
CA PRO A 80 5.03 1.93 -16.54
C PRO A 80 5.96 0.89 -15.91
N GLY A 81 7.24 0.85 -16.30
CA GLY A 81 8.23 -0.05 -15.71
C GLY A 81 8.46 0.23 -14.22
N ILE A 82 8.37 1.50 -13.78
CA ILE A 82 8.42 1.87 -12.36
C ILE A 82 7.28 1.18 -11.61
N ALA A 83 6.05 1.25 -12.14
CA ALA A 83 4.89 0.65 -11.53
C ALA A 83 5.03 -0.88 -11.37
N VAL A 84 5.46 -1.58 -12.43
CA VAL A 84 5.70 -3.03 -12.37
C VAL A 84 6.77 -3.37 -11.35
N THR A 85 7.87 -2.62 -11.34
CA THR A 85 9.00 -2.83 -10.43
C THR A 85 8.57 -2.66 -8.98
N VAL A 86 7.90 -1.55 -8.65
CA VAL A 86 7.44 -1.26 -7.29
C VAL A 86 6.42 -2.30 -6.81
N THR A 87 5.45 -2.67 -7.65
CA THR A 87 4.50 -3.74 -7.30
C THR A 87 5.21 -5.08 -7.11
N ASN A 88 6.21 -5.42 -7.93
CA ASN A 88 7.00 -6.64 -7.75
C ASN A 88 7.80 -6.65 -6.43
N ILE A 89 8.45 -5.53 -6.07
CA ILE A 89 9.17 -5.39 -4.79
C ILE A 89 8.21 -5.57 -3.61
N LEU A 90 7.05 -4.91 -3.64
CA LEU A 90 6.04 -5.02 -2.57
C LEU A 90 5.51 -6.45 -2.42
N LYS A 91 5.19 -7.13 -3.52
CA LYS A 91 4.80 -8.55 -3.50
C LYS A 91 5.91 -9.44 -2.95
N THR A 92 7.15 -9.20 -3.34
CA THR A 92 8.30 -9.97 -2.86
C THR A 92 8.49 -9.79 -1.36
N PHE A 93 8.37 -8.57 -0.85
CA PHE A 93 8.43 -8.29 0.58
C PHE A 93 7.29 -8.97 1.36
N LEU A 94 6.07 -8.92 0.83
CA LEU A 94 4.87 -9.54 1.41
C LEU A 94 4.79 -11.07 1.23
N SER A 95 5.66 -11.67 0.41
CA SER A 95 5.75 -13.14 0.28
C SER A 95 6.20 -13.83 1.58
N LYS A 96 6.80 -13.06 2.49
CA LYS A 96 6.89 -13.42 3.90
C LYS A 96 5.48 -13.25 4.47
N ASN A 97 4.71 -14.33 4.44
CA ASN A 97 3.28 -14.43 4.77
C ASN A 97 2.92 -14.05 6.23
N GLU A 98 3.65 -13.17 6.87
CA GLU A 98 3.38 -12.65 8.21
C GLU A 98 3.30 -11.12 8.22
N ASN A 99 3.87 -10.45 7.21
CA ASN A 99 3.99 -9.00 7.17
C ASN A 99 2.74 -8.32 6.60
N ALA A 100 2.49 -7.10 7.08
CA ALA A 100 1.62 -6.10 6.46
C ALA A 100 2.42 -4.84 6.15
N VAL A 101 2.08 -4.17 5.04
CA VAL A 101 2.74 -2.94 4.61
C VAL A 101 1.74 -1.79 4.56
N ILE A 102 2.08 -0.66 5.16
CA ILE A 102 1.35 0.59 5.08
C ILE A 102 2.14 1.56 4.22
N TYR A 103 1.49 2.19 3.24
CA TYR A 103 2.04 3.39 2.64
C TYR A 103 1.18 4.59 2.99
N ILE A 104 1.83 5.71 3.32
CA ILE A 104 1.18 6.98 3.63
C ILE A 104 1.61 7.99 2.56
N CYS A 105 0.64 8.68 1.98
CA CYS A 105 0.93 9.77 1.06
C CYS A 105 1.03 11.07 1.86
N ASP A 106 2.27 11.54 2.09
CA ASP A 106 2.53 12.80 2.79
C ASP A 106 1.91 14.01 2.07
N TYR A 107 1.27 14.91 2.82
CA TYR A 107 0.61 16.13 2.37
C TYR A 107 1.59 17.30 2.11
N SER A 108 2.87 17.17 2.49
CA SER A 108 3.87 18.25 2.50
C SER A 108 4.00 19.09 1.21
N ASP A 109 3.63 18.57 0.03
CA ASP A 109 3.68 19.26 -1.26
C ASP A 109 2.32 19.42 -1.97
N ASN A 110 1.20 19.14 -1.29
CA ASN A 110 -0.17 19.08 -1.84
C ASN A 110 -0.36 18.07 -3.00
N ARG A 111 0.48 17.04 -3.10
CA ARG A 111 0.38 15.97 -4.14
C ARG A 111 -0.03 14.62 -3.58
N GLU A 112 -0.45 14.54 -2.33
CA GLU A 112 -0.85 13.32 -1.64
C GLU A 112 -1.93 12.56 -2.42
N LYS A 113 -2.95 13.25 -2.94
CA LYS A 113 -4.01 12.65 -3.77
C LYS A 113 -3.42 12.05 -5.05
N ALA A 114 -2.55 12.78 -5.73
CA ALA A 114 -1.94 12.31 -6.98
C ALA A 114 -1.08 11.06 -6.74
N ARG A 115 -0.28 11.04 -5.66
CA ARG A 115 0.51 9.87 -5.27
C ARG A 115 -0.38 8.69 -4.88
N PHE A 116 -1.42 8.93 -4.09
CA PHE A 116 -2.37 7.90 -3.68
C PHE A 116 -3.06 7.23 -4.87
N TYR A 117 -3.55 8.03 -5.83
CA TYR A 117 -4.15 7.49 -7.06
C TYR A 117 -3.13 6.78 -7.94
N THR A 118 -1.88 7.26 -7.98
CA THR A 118 -0.80 6.62 -8.74
C THR A 118 -0.52 5.23 -8.19
N PHE A 119 -0.24 5.10 -6.89
CA PHE A 119 -0.01 3.82 -6.23
C PHE A 119 -1.20 2.88 -6.34
N THR A 120 -2.42 3.39 -6.11
CA THR A 120 -3.65 2.60 -6.26
C THR A 120 -3.80 2.06 -7.69
N ASN A 121 -3.52 2.87 -8.71
CA ASN A 121 -3.60 2.42 -10.09
C ASN A 121 -2.50 1.43 -10.46
N TRP A 122 -1.30 1.56 -9.89
CA TRP A 122 -0.23 0.58 -10.07
C TRP A 122 -0.65 -0.79 -9.55
N PHE A 123 -1.12 -0.85 -8.29
CA PHE A 123 -1.61 -2.09 -7.71
C PHE A 123 -2.80 -2.67 -8.49
N ARG A 124 -3.80 -1.85 -8.83
CA ARG A 124 -4.94 -2.32 -9.63
C ARG A 124 -4.51 -2.95 -10.96
N ARG A 125 -3.42 -2.48 -11.57
CA ARG A 125 -2.96 -2.94 -12.88
C ARG A 125 -1.99 -4.12 -12.83
N PHE A 126 -1.13 -4.19 -11.81
CA PHE A 126 0.01 -5.11 -11.78
C PHE A 126 -0.02 -6.10 -10.62
N ASN A 127 -0.96 -5.97 -9.69
CA ASN A 127 -1.25 -7.02 -8.73
C ASN A 127 -1.94 -8.19 -9.45
N ASP A 128 -1.46 -9.40 -9.24
CA ASP A 128 -2.02 -10.64 -9.78
C ASP A 128 -3.11 -11.24 -8.87
N GLY A 129 -3.49 -10.51 -7.82
CA GLY A 129 -4.44 -10.95 -6.81
C GLY A 129 -3.78 -11.58 -5.59
N SER A 130 -2.46 -11.77 -5.56
CA SER A 130 -1.77 -12.27 -4.35
C SER A 130 -1.80 -11.28 -3.18
N VAL A 131 -2.00 -9.98 -3.44
CA VAL A 131 -2.02 -8.93 -2.41
C VAL A 131 -3.42 -8.34 -2.26
N VAL A 132 -3.91 -8.26 -1.02
CA VAL A 132 -5.08 -7.47 -0.63
C VAL A 132 -4.65 -6.00 -0.49
N HIS A 133 -5.41 -5.07 -1.08
CA HIS A 133 -5.15 -3.64 -1.03
C HIS A 133 -6.34 -2.91 -0.38
N LEU A 134 -6.18 -2.52 0.89
CA LEU A 134 -7.18 -1.82 1.67
C LEU A 134 -6.84 -0.33 1.72
N LYS A 135 -7.75 0.51 1.22
CA LYS A 135 -7.58 1.96 1.19
C LYS A 135 -8.15 2.57 2.46
N GLY A 136 -7.40 3.45 3.10
CA GLY A 136 -7.79 4.13 4.32
C GLY A 136 -7.59 5.64 4.24
N MET A 137 -8.28 6.33 5.16
CA MET A 137 -8.25 7.77 5.26
C MET A 137 -8.37 8.16 6.73
N ILE A 138 -7.37 8.83 7.26
CA ILE A 138 -7.38 9.33 8.64
C ILE A 138 -7.63 10.84 8.61
N ARG A 139 -8.55 11.33 9.44
CA ARG A 139 -8.75 12.77 9.67
C ARG A 139 -7.94 13.21 10.88
N ALA A 140 -6.97 14.09 10.67
CA ALA A 140 -6.12 14.67 11.70
C ALA A 140 -6.33 16.20 11.71
N GLY A 141 -7.27 16.68 12.52
CA GLY A 141 -7.73 18.07 12.47
C GLY A 141 -8.33 18.41 11.11
N GLU A 142 -7.77 19.44 10.44
CA GLU A 142 -8.16 19.83 9.08
C GLU A 142 -7.44 19.04 7.99
N THR A 143 -6.47 18.20 8.35
CA THR A 143 -5.68 17.41 7.39
C THR A 143 -6.30 16.04 7.18
N THR A 144 -6.31 15.59 5.92
CA THR A 144 -6.69 14.24 5.54
C THR A 144 -5.46 13.45 5.12
N ILE A 145 -5.18 12.36 5.83
CA ILE A 145 -4.04 11.48 5.56
C ILE A 145 -4.54 10.28 4.76
N LEU A 146 -4.19 10.26 3.47
CA LEU A 146 -4.49 9.13 2.59
C LEU A 146 -3.43 8.04 2.75
N ASN A 147 -3.88 6.82 2.99
CA ASN A 147 -3.00 5.69 3.21
C ASN A 147 -3.63 4.41 2.67
N ALA A 148 -2.85 3.35 2.54
CA ALA A 148 -3.39 2.04 2.29
C ALA A 148 -2.55 0.96 2.95
N MET A 149 -3.24 -0.12 3.35
CA MET A 149 -2.62 -1.35 3.78
C MET A 149 -2.55 -2.35 2.62
N LEU A 150 -1.41 -3.04 2.56
CA LEU A 150 -1.10 -4.12 1.63
C LEU A 150 -0.75 -5.36 2.44
N ILE A 151 -1.43 -6.47 2.18
CA ILE A 151 -1.22 -7.74 2.89
C ILE A 151 -1.23 -8.87 1.86
N ASN A 152 -0.39 -9.87 2.03
CA ASN A 152 -0.55 -11.10 1.27
C ASN A 152 -1.91 -11.76 1.58
N ARG A 153 -2.63 -12.21 0.55
CA ARG A 153 -3.93 -12.88 0.69
C ARG A 153 -3.84 -14.18 1.48
N GLU A 154 -2.67 -14.81 1.50
CA GLU A 154 -2.40 -16.04 2.25
C GLU A 154 -1.76 -15.78 3.62
N ASN A 155 -1.70 -14.52 4.08
CA ASN A 155 -1.24 -14.20 5.43
C ASN A 155 -2.22 -14.82 6.47
N PRO A 156 -1.75 -15.62 7.44
CA PRO A 156 -2.62 -16.29 8.40
C PRO A 156 -3.29 -15.32 9.38
N LEU A 157 -2.76 -14.09 9.51
CA LEU A 157 -3.31 -13.00 10.33
C LEU A 157 -4.09 -11.99 9.47
N LEU A 158 -4.47 -12.35 8.23
CA LEU A 158 -5.11 -11.42 7.30
C LEU A 158 -6.29 -10.70 7.95
N ASN A 159 -7.27 -11.44 8.48
CA ASN A 159 -8.48 -10.84 9.05
C ASN A 159 -8.18 -9.92 10.23
N ASP A 160 -7.23 -10.30 11.09
CA ASP A 160 -6.84 -9.49 12.25
C ASP A 160 -6.22 -8.15 11.80
N PHE A 161 -5.39 -8.17 10.75
CA PHE A 161 -4.88 -6.95 10.15
C PHE A 161 -5.97 -6.09 9.52
N ILE A 162 -6.95 -6.70 8.83
CA ILE A 162 -8.08 -5.95 8.24
C ILE A 162 -8.85 -5.23 9.35
N GLU A 163 -9.26 -5.96 10.40
CA GLU A 163 -10.03 -5.41 11.50
C GLU A 163 -9.26 -4.29 12.23
N ALA A 164 -8.00 -4.55 12.60
CA ALA A 164 -7.17 -3.56 13.27
C ALA A 164 -6.99 -2.29 12.42
N TYR A 165 -6.73 -2.46 11.11
CA TYR A 165 -6.60 -1.34 10.19
C TYR A 165 -7.87 -0.52 10.03
N GLU A 166 -9.01 -1.20 9.92
CA GLU A 166 -10.32 -0.57 9.80
C GLU A 166 -10.71 0.23 11.05
N ILE A 167 -10.39 -0.28 12.25
CA ILE A 167 -10.54 0.44 13.52
C ILE A 167 -9.60 1.65 13.56
N LEU A 168 -8.31 1.45 13.29
CA LEU A 168 -7.30 2.53 13.35
C LEU A 168 -7.55 3.65 12.34
N THR A 169 -8.16 3.33 11.19
CA THR A 169 -8.52 4.32 10.17
C THR A 169 -9.90 4.93 10.37
N GLY A 170 -10.65 4.48 11.39
CA GLY A 170 -12.01 4.96 11.68
C GLY A 170 -13.03 4.58 10.61
N ILE A 171 -12.73 3.57 9.78
CA ILE A 171 -13.70 2.96 8.85
C ILE A 171 -14.72 2.15 9.68
N TYR A 172 -14.24 1.49 10.72
CA TYR A 172 -15.06 0.88 11.76
C TYR A 172 -14.89 1.67 13.05
N THR A 173 -16.00 2.14 13.61
CA THR A 173 -16.03 2.52 15.03
C THR A 173 -16.17 1.24 15.81
N LYS A 174 -15.17 0.87 16.62
CA LYS A 174 -15.36 -0.14 17.67
C LYS A 174 -16.60 0.32 18.47
N PRO A 175 -17.64 -0.52 18.65
CA PRO A 175 -18.71 -0.16 19.56
C PRO A 175 -18.07 0.20 20.90
N ASP A 176 -18.47 1.33 21.48
CA ASP A 176 -17.94 1.75 22.78
C ASP A 176 -18.03 0.58 23.76
N ASN A 177 -17.05 0.43 24.65
CA ASN A 177 -17.11 -0.64 25.66
C ASN A 177 -18.43 -0.58 26.44
N ASP A 178 -18.96 0.63 26.68
CA ASP A 178 -20.29 0.83 27.25
C ASP A 178 -21.41 0.25 26.37
N TYR A 179 -21.31 0.33 25.04
CA TYR A 179 -22.28 -0.27 24.11
C TYR A 179 -22.22 -1.80 24.12
N LEU A 180 -21.02 -2.37 24.19
CA LEU A 180 -20.85 -3.82 24.32
C LEU A 180 -21.29 -4.33 25.70
N ASP A 181 -20.96 -3.60 26.77
CA ASP A 181 -21.41 -3.91 28.13
C ASP A 181 -22.93 -3.75 28.24
N ASN A 182 -23.56 -2.79 27.56
CA ASN A 182 -25.01 -2.66 27.52
C ASN A 182 -25.66 -3.84 26.76
N ILE A 183 -25.09 -4.32 25.65
CA ILE A 183 -25.61 -5.49 24.93
C ILE A 183 -25.44 -6.79 25.73
N LEU A 184 -24.34 -6.92 26.47
CA LEU A 184 -24.06 -8.11 27.28
C LEU A 184 -24.80 -8.11 28.62
N ASN A 185 -25.20 -6.94 29.12
CA ASN A 185 -25.92 -6.78 30.40
C ASN A 185 -27.41 -6.45 30.27
N ASP A 186 -27.94 -6.15 29.08
CA ASP A 186 -29.39 -6.14 28.84
C ASP A 186 -29.90 -7.58 28.83
N GLY A 187 -30.22 -8.08 30.02
CA GLY A 187 -30.82 -9.39 30.28
C GLY A 187 -32.30 -9.49 29.93
N ASP A 188 -32.78 -8.79 28.90
CA ASP A 188 -34.13 -8.95 28.37
C ASP A 188 -34.10 -9.80 27.09
N TRP A 189 -33.86 -11.10 27.27
CA TRP A 189 -34.31 -12.20 26.40
C TRP A 189 -34.84 -13.35 27.25
#